data_AF-A0A172Y3K4-F1
#
_entry.id   AF-A0A172Y3K4-F1
#
_cell.length_a   1.000
_cell.length_b   1.000
_cell.length_c   1.000
_cell.angle_alpha   90.00
_cell.angle_beta   90.00
_cell.angle_gamma   90.00
#
_symmetry.space_group_name_H-M   'P 1'
#
loop_
_entity.id
_entity.type
_entity.pdbx_description
1 polymer ?
#
loop_
_entity_poly.entity_id
_entity_poly.type
_entity_poly.pdbx_seq_one_letter_code
_entity_poly.pdbx_strand_id
1 'polypeptide(L)'
;MNTEITAAGAAAARNKKKMDDLTVVLCALTVVGVSATAATPFWPDAWGRAPSIGVVVLAAGLAVFTALHTLYWWRGLDEAAKEAHKWAWWWGGNLGFVVGGAAVVIAALAGVNLLPAAVPHTDAALIALGVAAAFAAQAVGYGVAWCGWWFARR
;
A
#
# COMPACT_ATOMS: atom_id res chain seq x y z
N MET A 1 22.43 -15.01 29.34
CA MET A 1 22.36 -15.71 28.04
C MET A 1 21.04 -16.47 27.86
N ASN A 2 20.70 -17.50 28.66
CA ASN A 2 19.44 -18.24 28.48
C ASN A 2 18.16 -17.41 28.68
N THR A 3 18.17 -16.45 29.60
CA THR A 3 17.03 -15.54 29.89
C THR A 3 16.77 -14.50 28.79
N GLU A 4 17.80 -14.08 28.06
CA GLU A 4 17.66 -13.10 26.97
C GLU A 4 17.17 -13.78 25.69
N ILE A 5 17.64 -15.00 25.42
CA ILE A 5 17.20 -15.81 24.27
C ILE A 5 15.71 -16.17 24.41
N THR A 6 15.25 -16.51 25.63
CA THR A 6 13.83 -16.78 25.88
C THR A 6 12.96 -15.52 25.77
N ALA A 7 13.45 -14.36 26.22
CA ALA A 7 12.75 -13.08 26.09
C ALA A 7 12.59 -12.65 24.61
N ALA A 8 13.65 -12.76 23.81
CA ALA A 8 13.60 -12.45 22.37
C ALA A 8 12.65 -13.38 21.61
N GLY A 9 12.70 -14.69 21.89
CA GLY A 9 11.77 -15.66 21.32
C GLY A 9 10.30 -15.37 21.67
N ALA A 10 10.03 -14.99 22.92
CA ALA A 10 8.69 -14.61 23.37
C ALA A 10 8.17 -13.33 22.70
N ALA A 11 9.03 -12.36 22.42
CA ALA A 11 8.66 -11.13 21.71
C ALA A 11 8.30 -11.40 20.24
N ALA A 12 9.09 -12.24 19.56
CA ALA A 12 8.81 -12.64 18.17
C ALA A 12 7.48 -13.40 18.04
N ALA A 13 7.24 -14.37 18.95
CA ALA A 13 5.97 -15.11 18.99
C ALA A 13 4.75 -14.19 19.21
N ARG A 14 4.90 -13.18 20.07
CA ARG A 14 3.85 -12.19 20.34
C ARG A 14 3.55 -11.32 19.12
N ASN A 15 4.58 -10.87 18.38
CA ASN A 15 4.39 -10.09 17.17
C ASN A 15 3.70 -10.92 16.08
N LYS A 16 4.11 -12.19 15.90
CA LYS A 16 3.47 -13.11 14.96
C LYS A 16 1.99 -13.28 15.28
N LYS A 17 1.65 -13.58 16.55
CA LYS A 17 0.25 -13.70 16.97
C LYS A 17 -0.56 -12.44 16.66
N LYS A 18 0.00 -11.25 16.89
CA LYS A 18 -0.69 -9.98 16.57
C LYS A 18 -0.95 -9.82 15.07
N MET A 19 -0.03 -10.25 14.21
CA MET A 19 -0.24 -10.21 12.76
C MET A 19 -1.35 -11.19 12.32
N ASP A 20 -1.39 -12.38 12.92
CA ASP A 20 -2.46 -13.36 12.68
C ASP A 20 -3.82 -12.79 13.12
N ASP A 21 -3.89 -12.22 14.33
CA ASP A 21 -5.10 -11.57 14.86
C ASP A 21 -5.56 -10.41 13.94
N LEU A 22 -4.63 -9.57 13.45
CA LEU A 22 -4.94 -8.48 12.50
C LEU A 22 -5.52 -9.02 11.19
N THR A 23 -5.02 -10.16 10.71
CA THR A 23 -5.50 -10.78 9.46
C THR A 23 -6.94 -11.27 9.61
N VAL A 24 -7.26 -11.87 10.76
CA VAL A 24 -8.64 -12.28 11.09
C VAL A 24 -9.55 -11.05 11.15
N VAL A 25 -9.10 -9.97 11.79
CA VAL A 25 -9.85 -8.71 11.84
C VAL A 25 -10.10 -8.17 10.44
N LEU A 26 -9.11 -8.18 9.55
CA LEU A 26 -9.30 -7.74 8.16
C LEU A 26 -10.37 -8.58 7.46
N CYS A 27 -10.34 -9.91 7.59
CA CYS A 27 -11.37 -10.78 7.02
C CYS A 27 -12.77 -10.41 7.53
N ALA A 28 -12.94 -10.27 8.84
CA ALA A 28 -14.23 -9.86 9.41
C ALA A 28 -14.67 -8.48 8.90
N LEU A 29 -13.72 -7.55 8.78
CA LEU A 29 -13.96 -6.18 8.33
C LEU A 29 -14.33 -6.12 6.84
N THR A 30 -13.77 -6.99 6.00
CA THR A 30 -14.21 -7.14 4.60
C THR A 30 -15.65 -7.64 4.50
N VAL A 31 -16.07 -8.59 5.35
CA VAL A 31 -17.46 -9.06 5.39
C VAL A 31 -18.41 -7.94 5.77
N VAL A 32 -18.10 -7.18 6.83
CA VAL A 32 -18.89 -6.02 7.26
C VAL A 32 -18.93 -4.94 6.18
N GLY A 33 -17.77 -4.64 5.58
CA GLY A 33 -17.63 -3.61 4.57
C GLY A 33 -18.45 -3.86 3.31
N VAL A 34 -18.53 -5.12 2.89
CA VAL A 34 -19.30 -5.53 1.69
C VAL A 34 -20.79 -5.66 2.00
N SER A 35 -21.16 -6.04 3.23
CA SER A 35 -22.57 -6.28 3.61
C SER A 35 -23.33 -5.01 4.03
N ALA A 36 -22.65 -4.01 4.61
CA ALA A 36 -23.30 -2.78 5.07
C ALA A 36 -23.47 -1.75 3.93
N THR A 37 -24.60 -1.82 3.23
CA THR A 37 -24.87 -0.99 2.03
C THR A 37 -25.61 0.33 2.31
N ALA A 38 -25.99 0.59 3.56
CA ALA A 38 -26.67 1.83 3.95
C ALA A 38 -25.83 3.07 3.65
N ALA A 39 -26.47 4.16 3.21
CA ALA A 39 -25.79 5.43 2.94
C ALA A 39 -25.20 6.04 4.23
N THR A 40 -24.05 6.70 4.10
CA THR A 40 -23.39 7.36 5.23
C THR A 40 -24.20 8.60 5.67
N PRO A 41 -24.77 8.63 6.90
CA PRO A 41 -25.77 9.62 7.29
C PRO A 41 -25.20 11.03 7.54
N PHE A 42 -23.88 11.16 7.65
CA PHE A 42 -23.17 12.42 7.92
C PHE A 42 -22.36 12.91 6.70
N TRP A 43 -22.63 12.38 5.50
CA TRP A 43 -21.92 12.78 4.30
C TRP A 43 -22.37 14.18 3.82
N PRO A 44 -21.43 15.12 3.61
CA PRO A 44 -21.80 16.46 3.13
C PRO A 44 -22.36 16.42 1.70
N ASP A 45 -23.51 17.05 1.47
CA ASP A 45 -24.14 17.12 0.13
C ASP A 45 -23.22 17.77 -0.91
N ALA A 46 -22.37 18.71 -0.48
CA ALA A 46 -21.38 19.37 -1.33
C ALA A 46 -20.33 18.42 -1.92
N TRP A 47 -20.15 17.23 -1.35
CA TRP A 47 -19.18 16.23 -1.81
C TRP A 47 -19.80 15.17 -2.74
N GLY A 48 -21.06 15.36 -3.12
CA GLY A 48 -21.78 14.46 -4.02
C GLY A 48 -22.37 13.25 -3.31
N ARG A 49 -22.58 12.15 -4.06
CA ARG A 49 -23.25 10.95 -3.55
C ARG A 49 -22.46 10.33 -2.39
N ALA A 50 -23.14 10.13 -1.26
CA ALA A 50 -22.59 9.45 -0.10
C ALA A 50 -22.16 8.02 -0.43
N PRO A 51 -20.93 7.59 -0.04
CA PRO A 51 -20.56 6.19 -0.06
C PRO A 51 -21.39 5.42 0.98
N SER A 52 -21.46 4.09 0.83
CA SER A 52 -22.06 3.26 1.87
C SER A 52 -21.21 3.29 3.14
N ILE A 53 -21.85 3.14 4.29
CA ILE A 53 -21.16 3.07 5.59
C ILE A 53 -20.18 1.89 5.62
N GLY A 54 -20.50 0.79 4.95
CA GLY A 54 -19.60 -0.36 4.79
C GLY A 54 -18.31 0.00 4.06
N VAL A 55 -18.38 0.79 2.98
CA VAL A 55 -17.18 1.25 2.26
C VAL A 55 -16.31 2.15 3.15
N VAL A 56 -16.92 3.05 3.91
CA VAL A 56 -16.19 3.94 4.83
C VAL A 56 -15.49 3.14 5.93
N VAL A 57 -16.20 2.21 6.56
CA VAL A 57 -15.64 1.31 7.58
C VAL A 57 -14.53 0.45 6.99
N LEU A 58 -14.72 -0.07 5.77
CA LEU A 58 -13.72 -0.88 5.08
C LEU A 58 -12.44 -0.10 4.80
N ALA A 59 -12.55 1.10 4.23
CA ALA A 59 -11.41 1.95 3.96
C ALA A 59 -10.66 2.33 5.23
N ALA A 60 -11.38 2.74 6.29
CA ALA A 60 -10.77 3.08 7.57
C ALA A 60 -10.10 1.86 8.23
N GLY A 61 -10.77 0.71 8.20
CA GLY A 61 -10.24 -0.54 8.73
C GLY A 61 -9.01 -1.03 7.97
N LEU A 62 -9.01 -0.93 6.64
CA LEU A 62 -7.87 -1.27 5.80
C LEU A 62 -6.68 -0.34 6.08
N ALA A 63 -6.91 0.96 6.30
CA ALA A 63 -5.86 1.90 6.68
C ALA A 63 -5.24 1.54 8.05
N VAL A 64 -6.06 1.27 9.06
CA VAL A 64 -5.60 0.85 10.39
C VAL A 64 -4.87 -0.50 10.33
N PHE A 65 -5.44 -1.48 9.63
CA PHE A 65 -4.81 -2.78 9.40
C PHE A 65 -3.43 -2.62 8.77
N THR A 66 -3.33 -1.86 7.67
CA THR A 66 -2.07 -1.67 6.94
C THR A 66 -1.03 -1.01 7.83
N ALA A 67 -1.41 0.03 8.60
CA ALA A 67 -0.50 0.70 9.52
C ALA A 67 0.01 -0.24 10.63
N LEU A 68 -0.89 -0.97 11.30
CA LEU A 68 -0.51 -1.88 12.39
C LEU A 68 0.28 -3.08 11.89
N HIS A 69 -0.15 -3.69 10.78
CA HIS A 69 0.53 -4.82 10.18
C HIS A 69 1.94 -4.44 9.75
N THR A 70 2.11 -3.29 9.08
CA THR A 70 3.43 -2.77 8.69
C THR A 70 4.31 -2.51 9.91
N LEU A 71 3.75 -1.95 11.00
CA LEU A 71 4.50 -1.69 12.22
C LEU A 71 5.01 -2.97 12.90
N TYR A 72 4.17 -4.01 13.02
CA TYR A 72 4.60 -5.28 13.61
C TYR A 72 5.57 -6.04 12.71
N TRP A 73 5.34 -6.02 11.40
CA TRP A 73 6.25 -6.59 10.42
C TRP A 73 7.63 -5.89 10.46
N TRP A 74 7.67 -4.56 10.47
CA TRP A 74 8.91 -3.77 10.53
C TRP A 74 9.74 -4.06 11.78
N ARG A 75 9.09 -4.29 12.92
CA ARG A 75 9.76 -4.67 14.18
C ARG A 75 10.46 -6.03 14.11
N GLY A 76 10.01 -6.93 13.24
CA GLY A 76 10.60 -8.25 13.07
C GLY A 76 11.78 -8.29 12.10
N LEU A 77 12.03 -7.22 11.35
CA LEU A 77 13.13 -7.16 10.39
C LEU A 77 14.48 -6.93 11.08
N ASP A 78 15.52 -7.50 10.50
CA ASP A 78 16.91 -7.16 10.85
C ASP A 78 17.28 -5.75 10.34
N GLU A 79 18.40 -5.22 10.82
CA GLU A 79 18.84 -3.86 10.46
C GLU A 79 19.27 -3.74 8.99
N ALA A 80 19.84 -4.80 8.40
CA ALA A 80 20.24 -4.79 7.00
C ALA A 80 19.03 -4.69 6.07
N ALA A 81 17.98 -5.44 6.35
CA ALA A 81 16.70 -5.40 5.66
C ALA A 81 16.02 -4.03 5.80
N LYS A 82 16.02 -3.43 7.01
CA LYS A 82 15.45 -2.09 7.22
C LYS A 82 16.19 -1.03 6.41
N GLU A 83 17.52 -1.07 6.36
CA GLU A 83 18.31 -0.15 5.53
C GLU A 83 18.03 -0.37 4.04
N ALA A 84 17.92 -1.62 3.59
CA ALA A 84 17.55 -1.93 2.22
C ALA A 84 16.18 -1.33 1.86
N HIS A 85 15.17 -1.46 2.74
CA HIS A 85 13.85 -0.89 2.51
C HIS A 85 13.88 0.65 2.45
N LYS A 86 14.60 1.32 3.37
CA LYS A 86 14.73 2.79 3.38
C LYS A 86 15.47 3.31 2.16
N TRP A 87 16.57 2.65 1.79
CA TRP A 87 17.37 3.03 0.62
C TRP A 87 16.57 2.85 -0.67
N ALA A 88 15.89 1.71 -0.82
CA ALA A 88 15.05 1.43 -1.96
C ALA A 88 13.85 2.39 -2.06
N TRP A 89 13.26 2.78 -0.92
CA TRP A 89 12.20 3.78 -0.89
C TRP A 89 12.69 5.14 -1.36
N TRP A 90 13.78 5.63 -0.76
CA TRP A 90 14.29 6.97 -1.05
C TRP A 90 14.76 7.08 -2.50
N TRP A 91 15.64 6.18 -2.93
CA TRP A 91 16.23 6.24 -4.27
C TRP A 91 15.32 5.61 -5.32
N GLY A 92 14.92 4.37 -5.14
CA GLY A 92 14.13 3.66 -6.13
C GLY A 92 12.71 4.19 -6.27
N GLY A 93 11.98 4.26 -5.15
CA GLY A 93 10.57 4.64 -5.14
C GLY A 93 10.33 6.05 -5.68
N ASN A 94 11.05 7.05 -5.16
CA ASN A 94 10.87 8.44 -5.61
C ASN A 94 11.36 8.65 -7.05
N LEU A 95 12.52 8.09 -7.43
CA LEU A 95 12.99 8.22 -8.80
C LEU A 95 12.06 7.49 -9.78
N GLY A 96 11.55 6.31 -9.42
CA GLY A 96 10.56 5.58 -10.21
C GLY A 96 9.28 6.39 -10.42
N PHE A 97 8.80 7.07 -9.39
CA PHE A 97 7.65 7.97 -9.49
C PHE A 97 7.92 9.16 -10.42
N VAL A 98 9.05 9.85 -10.26
CA VAL A 98 9.43 11.00 -11.10
C VAL A 98 9.63 10.59 -12.56
N VAL A 99 10.39 9.51 -12.80
CA VAL A 99 10.65 8.99 -14.15
C VAL A 99 9.37 8.48 -14.79
N GLY A 100 8.53 7.76 -14.04
CA GLY A 100 7.23 7.29 -14.54
C GLY A 100 6.30 8.45 -14.90
N GLY A 101 6.23 9.49 -14.05
CA GLY A 101 5.48 10.71 -14.34
C GLY A 101 6.00 11.43 -15.59
N ALA A 102 7.32 11.58 -15.72
CA ALA A 102 7.95 12.17 -16.90
C ALA A 102 7.65 11.37 -18.17
N ALA A 103 7.70 10.03 -18.10
CA ALA A 103 7.39 9.16 -19.23
C ALA A 103 5.92 9.32 -19.69
N VAL A 104 4.98 9.41 -18.75
CA VAL A 104 3.56 9.68 -19.05
C VAL A 104 3.39 11.04 -19.74
N VAL A 105 4.05 12.09 -19.23
CA VAL A 105 3.97 13.44 -19.82
C VAL A 105 4.57 13.45 -21.24
N ILE A 106 5.73 12.85 -21.44
CA ILE A 106 6.38 12.77 -22.76
C ILE A 106 5.49 12.02 -23.75
N ALA A 107 4.94 10.87 -23.35
CA ALA A 107 4.07 10.08 -24.22
C ALA A 107 2.77 10.84 -24.57
N ALA A 108 2.19 11.56 -23.61
CA ALA A 108 1.03 12.41 -23.86
C ALA A 108 1.34 13.54 -24.87
N LEU A 109 2.48 14.22 -24.71
CA LEU A 109 2.94 15.26 -25.64
C LEU A 109 3.24 14.71 -27.05
N ALA A 110 3.67 13.45 -27.14
CA ALA A 110 3.90 12.75 -28.40
C ALA A 110 2.61 12.20 -29.04
N GLY A 111 1.44 12.42 -28.45
CA GLY A 111 0.15 11.94 -28.96
C GLY A 111 -0.05 10.43 -28.79
N VAL A 112 0.71 9.78 -27.91
CA VAL A 112 0.55 8.35 -27.63
C VAL A 112 -0.75 8.13 -26.85
N ASN A 113 -1.59 7.20 -27.32
CA ASN A 113 -2.75 6.78 -26.56
C ASN A 113 -2.30 5.86 -25.40
N LEU A 114 -2.26 6.43 -24.20
CA LEU A 114 -1.89 5.73 -22.97
C LEU A 114 -3.06 4.99 -22.32
N LEU A 115 -4.29 5.20 -22.80
CA LEU A 115 -5.48 4.61 -22.20
C LEU A 115 -5.73 3.21 -22.78
N PRO A 116 -5.79 2.16 -21.94
CA PRO A 116 -6.21 0.86 -22.40
C PRO A 116 -7.66 0.91 -22.89
N ALA A 117 -7.94 0.33 -24.06
CA ALA A 117 -9.29 0.32 -24.64
C ALA A 117 -10.36 -0.32 -23.72
N ALA A 118 -9.93 -1.17 -22.78
CA ALA A 118 -10.80 -1.83 -21.82
C ALA A 118 -11.23 -0.93 -20.64
N VAL A 119 -10.62 0.24 -20.45
CA VAL A 119 -10.93 1.13 -19.32
C VAL A 119 -12.06 2.10 -19.74
N PRO A 120 -13.17 2.16 -18.97
CA PRO A 120 -14.20 3.16 -19.19
C PRO A 120 -13.62 4.58 -19.13
N HIS A 121 -13.99 5.45 -20.06
CA HIS A 121 -13.48 6.82 -20.13
C HIS A 121 -14.29 7.76 -19.21
N THR A 122 -14.54 7.32 -17.98
CA THR A 122 -15.20 8.14 -16.96
C THR A 122 -14.15 8.78 -16.05
N ASP A 123 -14.44 9.96 -15.51
CA ASP A 123 -13.51 10.68 -14.63
C ASP A 123 -12.98 9.81 -13.48
N ALA A 124 -13.88 9.04 -12.84
CA ALA A 124 -13.52 8.12 -11.76
C ALA A 124 -12.55 7.02 -12.22
N ALA A 125 -12.76 6.43 -13.39
CA ALA A 125 -11.90 5.38 -13.92
C ALA A 125 -10.51 5.92 -14.33
N LEU A 126 -10.46 7.13 -14.89
CA LEU A 126 -9.22 7.80 -15.26
C LEU A 126 -8.40 8.18 -14.01
N ILE A 127 -9.05 8.70 -12.96
CA ILE A 127 -8.42 8.98 -11.67
C ILE A 127 -7.87 7.68 -11.07
N ALA A 128 -8.67 6.61 -11.03
CA ALA A 128 -8.24 5.32 -10.50
C ALA A 128 -7.04 4.75 -11.27
N LEU A 129 -7.05 4.84 -12.59
CA LEU A 129 -5.94 4.42 -13.44
C LEU A 129 -4.68 5.24 -13.17
N GLY A 130 -4.81 6.56 -13.03
CA GLY A 130 -3.69 7.45 -12.70
C GLY A 130 -3.07 7.12 -11.35
N VAL A 131 -3.90 6.93 -10.31
CA VAL A 131 -3.45 6.51 -8.98
C VAL A 131 -2.72 5.16 -9.04
N ALA A 132 -3.29 4.17 -9.73
CA ALA A 132 -2.67 2.85 -9.89
C ALA A 132 -1.32 2.93 -10.63
N ALA A 133 -1.25 3.72 -11.71
CA ALA A 133 -0.02 3.93 -12.47
C ALA A 133 1.08 4.61 -11.63
N ALA A 134 0.71 5.61 -10.82
CA ALA A 134 1.61 6.27 -9.88
C ALA A 134 2.24 5.28 -8.88
N PHE A 135 1.42 4.46 -8.22
CA PHE A 135 1.91 3.44 -7.30
C PHE A 135 2.72 2.35 -8.00
N ALA A 136 2.34 1.96 -9.22
CA ALA A 136 3.08 0.99 -10.01
C ALA A 136 4.48 1.51 -10.38
N ALA A 137 4.59 2.76 -10.84
CA ALA A 137 5.88 3.39 -11.17
C ALA A 137 6.79 3.47 -9.94
N GLN A 138 6.24 3.87 -8.79
CA GLN A 138 6.95 3.86 -7.51
C GLN A 138 7.40 2.44 -7.12
N ALA A 139 6.52 1.44 -7.22
CA ALA A 139 6.83 0.06 -6.87
C ALA A 139 7.91 -0.57 -7.78
N VAL A 140 7.89 -0.26 -9.07
CA VAL A 140 8.93 -0.71 -10.03
C VAL A 140 10.27 -0.10 -9.67
N GLY A 141 10.35 1.22 -9.50
CA GLY A 141 11.60 1.90 -9.12
C GLY A 141 12.13 1.38 -7.78
N TYR A 142 11.23 1.22 -6.81
CA TYR A 142 11.52 0.61 -5.52
C TYR A 142 12.13 -0.79 -5.66
N GLY A 143 11.51 -1.67 -6.44
CA GLY A 143 11.96 -3.05 -6.64
C GLY A 143 13.34 -3.13 -7.29
N VAL A 144 13.60 -2.29 -8.30
CA VAL A 144 14.91 -2.20 -8.97
C VAL A 144 16.00 -1.79 -7.97
N ALA A 145 15.75 -0.75 -7.18
CA ALA A 145 16.70 -0.28 -6.18
C ALA A 145 16.93 -1.34 -5.08
N TRP A 146 15.86 -1.97 -4.60
CA TRP A 146 15.97 -3.02 -3.59
C TRP A 146 16.81 -4.20 -4.08
N CYS A 147 16.57 -4.69 -5.30
CA CYS A 147 17.39 -5.74 -5.91
C CYS A 147 18.86 -5.30 -6.07
N GLY A 148 19.09 -4.08 -6.55
CA GLY A 148 20.43 -3.51 -6.71
C GLY A 148 21.19 -3.39 -5.38
N TRP A 149 20.51 -3.06 -4.29
CA TRP A 149 21.13 -2.96 -2.96
C TRP A 149 21.72 -4.30 -2.51
N TRP A 150 21.02 -5.40 -2.75
CA TRP A 150 21.49 -6.75 -2.45
C TRP A 150 22.62 -7.16 -3.38
N PHE A 151 22.48 -6.96 -4.70
CA PHE A 151 23.53 -7.33 -5.65
C PHE A 151 24.86 -6.62 -5.38
N ALA A 152 24.83 -5.37 -4.94
CA ALA A 152 26.03 -4.61 -4.58
C ALA A 152 26.70 -5.05 -3.27
N ARG A 153 26.04 -5.90 -2.47
CA ARG A 153 26.49 -6.34 -1.13
C ARG A 153 26.56 -7.86 -1.01
N ARG A 154 26.56 -8.57 -2.14
CA ARG A 154 26.98 -9.97 -2.24
C ARG A 154 28.49 -10.02 -2.41
#